data_AF-A0A6J4XSM6-F1
#
_entry.id   AF-A0A6J4XSM6-F1
#
_cell.length_a   1.000
_cell.length_b   1.000
_cell.length_c   1.000
_cell.angle_alpha   90.00
_cell.angle_beta   90.00
_cell.angle_gamma   90.00
#
_symmetry.space_group_name_H-M   'P 1'
#
loop_
_entity.id
_entity.type
_entity.pdbx_description
1 polymer ?
#
loop_
_entity_poly.entity_id
_entity_poly.type
_entity_poly.pdbx_seq_one_letter_code
_entity_poly.pdbx_strand_id
1 'polypeptide(L)'
;MQTTIDRFGRIVLPKKLRNDFNLEPGSQIQIEEGGQEIILKPIYGEPNLRLKDGILVFTGVPLGDLNKAVAKHRDERLQSFGK
;
A
#
# COMPACT_ATOMS: atom_id res chain seq x y z
N MET A 1 -8.10 2.79 23.05
CA MET A 1 -7.97 4.16 22.49
C MET A 1 -9.37 4.68 22.22
N GLN A 2 -9.68 5.90 22.63
CA GLN A 2 -10.95 6.56 22.36
C GLN A 2 -10.69 7.84 21.56
N THR A 3 -11.67 8.23 20.75
CA THR A 3 -11.68 9.48 19.98
C THR A 3 -13.07 10.09 20.08
N THR A 4 -13.20 11.36 19.73
CA THR A 4 -14.46 12.10 19.77
C THR A 4 -14.91 12.47 18.36
N ILE A 5 -16.20 12.76 18.22
CA ILE A 5 -16.77 13.34 17.01
C ILE A 5 -16.52 14.86 17.07
N ASP A 6 -16.00 15.43 15.98
CA ASP A 6 -15.79 16.87 15.87
C ASP A 6 -17.11 17.64 15.65
N ARG A 7 -17.05 18.98 15.65
CA ARG A 7 -18.23 19.85 15.43
C ARG A 7 -18.90 19.65 14.06
N PHE A 8 -18.26 18.95 13.13
CA PHE A 8 -18.78 18.67 11.79
C PHE A 8 -19.33 17.24 11.67
N GLY A 9 -19.40 16.48 12.76
CA GLY A 9 -19.90 15.11 12.74
C GLY A 9 -18.89 14.08 12.25
N ARG A 10 -17.59 14.41 12.22
CA ARG A 10 -16.54 13.50 11.72
C ARG A 10 -15.75 12.89 12.86
N ILE A 11 -15.26 11.67 12.68
CA ILE A 11 -14.29 11.04 13.59
C ILE A 11 -12.88 11.36 13.11
N VAL A 12 -12.06 11.92 14.00
CA VAL A 12 -10.64 12.12 13.72
C VAL A 12 -9.90 10.82 14.00
N LEU A 13 -9.29 10.23 12.97
CA LEU A 13 -8.42 9.06 13.11
C LEU A 13 -7.06 9.48 13.70
N PRO A 14 -6.67 8.95 14.88
CA PRO A 14 -5.37 9.20 15.49
C PRO A 14 -4.21 8.85 14.55
N LYS A 15 -3.11 9.60 14.62
CA LYS A 15 -1.95 9.44 13.73
C LYS A 15 -1.43 8.00 13.69
N LYS A 16 -1.41 7.32 14.85
CA LYS A 16 -0.99 5.91 14.93
C LYS A 16 -1.84 5.01 14.02
N LEU A 17 -3.17 5.11 14.09
CA LEU A 17 -4.07 4.31 13.25
C LEU A 17 -3.92 4.67 11.76
N ARG A 18 -3.75 5.95 11.42
CA ARG A 18 -3.50 6.34 10.03
C ARG A 18 -2.23 5.70 9.47
N ASN A 19 -1.14 5.72 10.24
CA ASN A 19 0.12 5.12 9.82
C ASN A 19 0.04 3.60 9.72
N ASP A 20 -0.56 2.93 10.72
CA ASP A 20 -0.66 1.48 10.78
C ASP A 20 -1.46 0.91 9.58
N PHE A 21 -2.45 1.65 9.09
CA PHE A 21 -3.30 1.28 7.94
C PHE A 21 -2.92 2.03 6.64
N ASN A 22 -1.79 2.75 6.62
CA ASN A 22 -1.32 3.51 5.46
C ASN A 22 -2.40 4.41 4.82
N LEU A 23 -3.17 5.10 5.67
CA LEU A 23 -4.27 5.98 5.27
C LEU A 23 -3.75 7.38 4.97
N GLU A 24 -3.95 7.81 3.73
CA GLU A 24 -3.55 9.11 3.20
C GLU A 24 -4.78 9.95 2.81
N PRO A 25 -4.64 11.27 2.62
CA PRO A 25 -5.71 12.08 2.05
C PRO A 25 -6.22 11.50 0.74
N GLY A 26 -7.52 11.20 0.67
CA GLY A 26 -8.14 10.55 -0.49
C GLY A 26 -8.22 9.02 -0.43
N SER A 27 -7.65 8.37 0.60
CA SER A 27 -7.88 6.94 0.86
C SER A 27 -9.38 6.66 1.01
N GLN A 28 -9.84 5.61 0.33
CA GLN A 28 -11.22 5.15 0.44
C GLN A 28 -11.35 4.18 1.62
N ILE A 29 -12.45 4.31 2.37
CA ILE A 29 -12.76 3.45 3.51
C ILE A 29 -14.19 2.95 3.32
N GLN A 30 -14.36 1.63 3.29
CA GLN A 30 -15.65 1.00 3.39
C GLN A 30 -16.13 1.04 4.84
N ILE A 31 -17.40 1.42 5.02
CA ILE A 31 -18.06 1.46 6.32
C ILE A 31 -19.11 0.36 6.34
N GLU A 32 -19.03 -0.51 7.34
CA GLU A 32 -20.04 -1.53 7.62
C GLU A 32 -20.69 -1.24 8.98
N GLU A 33 -22.01 -1.32 9.04
CA GLU A 33 -22.80 -1.09 10.25
C GLU A 33 -23.41 -2.42 10.72
N GLY A 34 -23.26 -2.73 12.01
CA GLY A 34 -23.79 -3.98 12.58
C GLY A 34 -23.99 -3.90 14.09
N GLY A 35 -25.20 -4.18 14.55
CA GLY A 35 -25.55 -4.13 15.97
C GLY A 35 -25.35 -2.74 16.56
N GLN A 36 -24.35 -2.59 17.44
CA GLN A 36 -23.95 -1.31 18.04
C GLN A 36 -22.53 -0.90 17.63
N GLU A 37 -22.01 -1.46 16.54
CA GLU A 37 -20.64 -1.26 16.09
C GLU A 37 -20.58 -0.71 14.65
N ILE A 38 -19.54 0.09 14.40
CA ILE A 38 -19.17 0.56 13.06
C ILE A 38 -17.79 0.00 12.76
N ILE A 39 -17.68 -0.72 11.65
CA ILE A 39 -16.43 -1.32 11.18
C ILE A 39 -15.91 -0.51 9.99
N LEU A 40 -14.68 -0.02 10.11
CA LEU A 40 -13.99 0.74 9.06
C LEU A 40 -12.96 -0.16 8.38
N LYS A 41 -13.12 -0.40 7.08
CA LYS A 41 -12.20 -1.21 6.27
C LYS A 41 -11.56 -0.34 5.19
N PRO A 42 -10.23 -0.10 5.21
CA PRO A 42 -9.57 0.57 4.09
C PRO A 42 -9.78 -0.22 2.81
N ILE A 43 -10.14 0.47 1.73
CA ILE A 43 -10.21 -0.14 0.40
C ILE A 43 -8.83 0.01 -0.22
N TYR A 44 -8.07 -1.09 -0.19
CA TYR A 44 -6.85 -1.19 -0.97
C TYR A 44 -7.23 -1.61 -2.40
N GLY A 45 -6.59 -1.01 -3.41
CA GLY A 45 -6.64 -1.55 -4.77
C GLY A 45 -6.05 -2.97 -4.80
N GLU A 46 -6.24 -3.69 -5.90
CA GLU A 46 -5.61 -5.01 -6.02
C GLU A 46 -4.10 -4.88 -5.80
N PRO A 47 -3.51 -5.71 -4.92
CA PRO A 47 -2.08 -5.67 -4.70
C PRO A 47 -1.40 -5.96 -6.02
N ASN A 48 -0.47 -5.08 -6.40
CA ASN A 48 0.31 -5.28 -7.61
C ASN A 48 1.25 -6.49 -7.50
N LEU A 49 1.36 -7.16 -6.35
CA LEU A 49 2.14 -8.39 -6.19
C LEU A 49 1.28 -9.62 -6.42
N ARG A 50 1.69 -10.49 -7.35
CA ARG A 50 1.04 -11.77 -7.63
C ARG A 50 2.04 -12.91 -7.56
N LEU A 51 1.61 -14.05 -7.05
CA LEU A 51 2.42 -15.28 -7.10
C LEU A 51 2.29 -15.90 -8.50
N LYS A 52 3.41 -16.07 -9.19
CA LYS A 52 3.50 -16.74 -10.50
C LYS A 52 4.59 -17.81 -10.42
N ASP A 53 4.20 -19.06 -10.62
CA ASP A 53 5.11 -20.21 -10.61
C ASP A 53 6.01 -20.28 -9.35
N GLY A 54 5.44 -19.95 -8.19
CA GLY A 54 6.16 -19.92 -6.90
C GLY A 54 6.99 -18.66 -6.65
N ILE A 55 7.00 -17.70 -7.57
CA ILE A 55 7.75 -16.44 -7.47
C ILE A 55 6.78 -15.27 -7.30
N LEU A 56 7.09 -14.34 -6.39
CA LEU A 56 6.30 -13.11 -6.22
C LEU A 56 6.68 -12.08 -7.30
N VAL A 57 5.72 -11.70 -8.14
CA VAL A 57 5.89 -10.80 -9.29
C VAL A 57 5.11 -9.52 -9.06
N PHE A 58 5.78 -8.37 -9.20
CA PHE A 58 5.10 -7.08 -9.27
C PHE A 58 4.55 -6.84 -10.68
N THR A 59 3.24 -6.59 -10.79
CA THR A 59 2.42 -6.50 -12.00
C THR A 59 1.91 -5.08 -12.28
N GLY A 60 2.51 -4.08 -11.64
CA GLY A 60 2.19 -2.67 -11.89
C GLY A 60 2.77 -2.13 -13.20
N VAL A 61 2.34 -0.92 -13.57
CA VAL A 61 2.88 -0.21 -14.74
C VAL A 61 4.28 0.31 -14.42
N PRO A 62 5.29 0.05 -15.27
CA PRO A 62 6.64 0.56 -15.04
C PRO A 62 6.70 2.07 -15.19
N LEU A 63 7.39 2.74 -14.25
CA LEU A 63 7.63 4.19 -14.29
C LEU A 63 8.74 4.59 -15.28
N GLY A 64 9.39 3.64 -15.93
CA GLY A 64 10.51 3.89 -16.83
C GLY A 64 10.84 2.69 -17.73
N ASP A 65 11.97 2.77 -18.43
CA ASP A 65 12.40 1.76 -19.38
C ASP A 65 12.96 0.51 -18.67
N LEU A 66 12.17 -0.56 -18.69
CA LEU A 66 12.52 -1.85 -18.09
C LEU A 66 13.78 -2.47 -18.71
N ASN A 67 14.00 -2.31 -20.02
CA ASN A 67 15.17 -2.89 -20.68
C ASN A 67 16.45 -2.24 -20.18
N LYS A 68 16.44 -0.90 -20.03
CA LYS A 68 17.57 -0.15 -19.45
C LYS A 68 17.81 -0.54 -18.00
N ALA A 69 16.76 -0.66 -17.19
CA ALA A 69 16.88 -1.08 -15.79
C ALA A 69 17.51 -2.47 -15.68
N VAL A 70 17.06 -3.44 -16.47
CA VAL A 70 17.61 -4.81 -16.49
C VAL A 70 19.07 -4.81 -16.96
N ALA A 71 19.41 -4.06 -18.01
CA ALA A 71 20.79 -3.95 -18.48
C ALA A 71 21.72 -3.41 -17.38
N LYS A 72 21.32 -2.30 -16.73
CA LYS A 72 22.08 -1.70 -15.63
C LYS A 72 22.33 -2.69 -14.49
N HIS A 73 21.30 -3.40 -14.04
CA HIS A 73 21.43 -4.41 -12.99
C HIS A 73 22.36 -5.58 -13.39
N ARG A 74 22.41 -5.95 -14.68
CA ARG A 74 23.33 -6.99 -15.17
C ARG A 74 24.78 -6.50 -15.10
N ASP A 75 25.04 -5.27 -15.53
CA ASP A 75 26.37 -4.67 -15.52
C ASP A 75 26.90 -4.50 -14.08
N GLU A 76 26.05 -4.01 -13.16
CA GLU A 76 26.38 -3.89 -11.73
C GLU A 76 26.77 -5.24 -11.12
N ARG A 77 26.02 -6.32 -11.44
CA ARG A 77 26.36 -7.67 -10.99
C ARG A 77 27.71 -8.11 -11.54
N LEU A 78 27.98 -7.95 -12.84
CA LEU A 78 29.25 -8.36 -13.44
C LEU A 78 30.44 -7.65 -12.80
N GLN A 79 30.30 -6.36 -12.47
CA GLN A 79 31.33 -5.61 -11.77
C GLN A 79 31.53 -6.09 -10.32
N SER A 80 30.46 -6.53 -9.65
CA SER A 80 30.54 -7.04 -8.27
C SER A 80 31.27 -8.39 -8.13
N PHE A 81 31.33 -9.20 -9.19
CA PHE A 81 32.06 -10.48 -9.22
C PHE A 81 33.55 -10.34 -9.58
N GLY A 82 34.02 -9.14 -9.93
CA GLY A 82 35.41 -8.86 -10.31
C GLY A 82 36.32 -8.38 -9.17
N LYS A 83 35.92 -8.57 -7.91
CA LYS A 83 36.71 -8.28 -6.70
C LYS A 83 36.94 -9.53 -5.86
#